data_AF-A0A961DNC4-F1
#
_entry.id   AF-A0A961DNC4-F1
#
_cell.length_a   1.000
_cell.length_b   1.000
_cell.length_c   1.000
_cell.angle_alpha   90.00
_cell.angle_beta   90.00
_cell.angle_gamma   90.00
#
_symmetry.space_group_name_H-M   'P 1'
#
loop_
_entity.id
_entity.type
_entity.pdbx_description
1 polymer ?
#
loop_
_entity_poly.entity_id
_entity_poly.type
_entity_poly.pdbx_seq_one_letter_code
_entity_poly.pdbx_strand_id
1 'polypeptide(L)'
;AAAGSPAMLTKEMIRPGTVVVAAGVSFVDGKVVSDAADDVAEVASWLSPRVGGVGPMTRAMLLANTVAAAERSTDAAALGIPL
;
A
#
# COMPACT_ATOMS: atom_id res chain seq x y z
N ALA A 1 7.16 -2.98 -3.80
CA ALA A 1 6.79 -3.35 -5.18
C ALA A 1 5.33 -2.97 -5.44
N ALA A 2 5.00 -2.51 -6.65
CA ALA A 2 3.64 -2.09 -7.04
C ALA A 2 3.39 -2.22 -8.56
N ALA A 3 3.95 -3.26 -9.19
CA ALA A 3 3.94 -3.49 -10.63
C ALA A 3 2.75 -4.35 -11.11
N GLY A 4 2.04 -5.03 -10.21
CA GLY A 4 0.95 -5.94 -10.59
C GLY A 4 1.45 -7.19 -11.32
N SER A 5 2.68 -7.62 -11.02
CA SER A 5 3.36 -8.72 -11.66
C SER A 5 3.72 -9.78 -10.61
N PRO A 6 3.04 -10.94 -10.60
CA PRO A 6 3.24 -11.96 -9.58
C PRO A 6 4.70 -12.36 -9.39
N ALA A 7 5.16 -12.38 -8.14
CA ALA A 7 6.50 -12.85 -7.75
C ALA A 7 7.68 -12.19 -8.49
N MET A 8 7.49 -10.98 -9.04
CA MET A 8 8.53 -10.22 -9.74
C MET A 8 9.69 -9.82 -8.81
N LEU A 9 9.41 -9.50 -7.54
CA LEU A 9 10.44 -9.17 -6.55
C LEU A 9 10.87 -10.46 -5.83
N THR A 10 12.12 -10.88 -6.02
CA THR A 10 12.72 -12.06 -5.36
C THR A 10 13.71 -11.67 -4.27
N LYS A 11 14.16 -12.65 -3.48
CA LYS A 11 15.08 -12.41 -2.36
C LYS A 11 16.45 -11.87 -2.79
N GLU A 12 16.95 -12.24 -3.97
CA GLU A 12 18.26 -11.80 -4.50
C GLU A 12 18.25 -10.31 -4.87
N MET A 13 17.06 -9.72 -5.02
CA MET A 13 16.89 -8.31 -5.40
C MET A 13 16.92 -7.35 -4.20
N ILE A 14 16.92 -7.88 -2.97
CA ILE A 14 16.88 -7.06 -1.74
C ILE A 14 18.09 -7.33 -0.85
N ARG A 15 18.43 -6.35 0.00
CA ARG A 15 19.48 -6.53 1.01
C ARG A 15 18.89 -7.15 2.28
N PRO A 16 19.67 -7.93 3.05
CA PRO A 16 19.23 -8.40 4.36
C PRO A 16 18.76 -7.23 5.24
N GLY A 17 17.66 -7.44 5.96
CA GLY A 17 17.06 -6.43 6.84
C GLY A 17 16.18 -5.39 6.14
N THR A 18 15.94 -5.52 4.83
CA THR A 18 15.04 -4.62 4.09
C THR A 18 13.60 -4.79 4.58
N VAL A 19 12.88 -3.67 4.75
CA VAL A 19 11.42 -3.67 4.95
C VAL A 19 10.76 -3.67 3.58
N VAL A 20 9.91 -4.66 3.31
CA VAL A 20 9.24 -4.82 2.01
C VAL A 20 7.75 -4.53 2.15
N VAL A 21 7.30 -3.50 1.44
CA VAL A 21 5.88 -3.20 1.22
C VAL A 21 5.50 -3.61 -0.20
N ALA A 22 4.63 -4.58 -0.33
CA ALA A 22 4.11 -5.06 -1.61
C ALA A 22 2.67 -4.60 -1.80
N ALA A 23 2.48 -3.61 -2.67
CA ALA A 23 1.20 -2.98 -2.96
C ALA A 23 0.53 -3.53 -4.23
N GLY A 24 1.31 -4.18 -5.12
CA GLY A 24 0.75 -4.77 -6.33
C GLY A 24 -0.13 -5.96 -6.01
N VAL A 25 -1.25 -6.02 -6.74
CA VAL A 25 -2.30 -7.02 -6.59
C VAL A 25 -2.53 -7.65 -7.95
N SER A 26 -2.36 -8.97 -8.02
CA SER A 26 -2.69 -9.78 -9.19
C SER A 26 -3.63 -10.90 -8.76
N PHE A 27 -4.42 -11.42 -9.71
CA PHE A 27 -5.32 -12.55 -9.46
C PHE A 27 -4.89 -13.75 -10.29
N VAL A 28 -4.65 -14.87 -9.62
CA VAL A 28 -4.35 -16.16 -10.25
C VAL A 28 -5.32 -17.18 -9.67
N ASP A 29 -6.09 -17.84 -10.52
CA ASP A 29 -7.11 -18.81 -10.13
C ASP A 29 -8.06 -18.31 -9.03
N GLY A 30 -8.46 -17.03 -9.13
CA GLY A 30 -9.36 -16.36 -8.17
C GLY A 30 -8.73 -16.01 -6.82
N LYS A 31 -7.43 -16.29 -6.62
CA LYS A 31 -6.69 -15.91 -5.41
C LYS A 31 -5.88 -14.65 -5.65
N VAL A 32 -5.81 -13.81 -4.61
CA VAL A 32 -4.91 -12.66 -4.58
C VAL A 32 -3.47 -13.17 -4.49
N VAL A 33 -2.60 -12.65 -5.34
CA VAL A 33 -1.16 -12.91 -5.39
C VAL A 33 -0.41 -11.58 -5.31
N SER A 34 0.78 -11.60 -4.70
CA SER A 34 1.61 -10.41 -4.48
C SER A 34 2.70 -10.28 -5.55
N ASP A 35 3.18 -9.05 -5.75
CA ASP A 35 4.41 -8.78 -6.51
C ASP A 35 5.67 -9.38 -5.86
N ALA A 36 5.65 -9.58 -4.55
CA ALA A 36 6.76 -10.19 -3.82
C ALA A 36 6.62 -11.71 -3.82
N ALA A 37 7.70 -12.40 -4.19
CA ALA A 37 7.82 -13.83 -4.01
C ALA A 37 7.87 -14.20 -2.52
N ASP A 38 7.48 -15.43 -2.19
CA ASP A 38 7.40 -15.88 -0.79
C ASP A 38 8.80 -15.95 -0.12
N ASP A 39 9.85 -16.18 -0.90
CA ASP A 39 11.25 -16.27 -0.43
C ASP A 39 11.83 -14.92 0.04
N VAL A 40 11.21 -13.80 -0.32
CA VAL A 40 11.57 -12.46 0.14
C VAL A 40 11.51 -12.36 1.68
N ALA A 41 10.59 -13.10 2.30
CA ALA A 41 10.43 -13.13 3.75
C ALA A 41 11.64 -13.75 4.49
N GLU A 42 12.52 -14.48 3.80
CA GLU A 42 13.72 -15.09 4.39
C GLU A 42 14.80 -14.06 4.72
N VAL A 43 14.86 -12.94 3.97
CA VAL A 43 15.91 -11.91 4.10
C VAL A 43 15.38 -10.56 4.54
N ALA A 44 14.10 -10.28 4.27
CA ALA A 44 13.45 -9.06 4.72
C ALA A 44 13.36 -9.03 6.24
N SER A 45 13.55 -7.86 6.86
CA SER A 45 13.25 -7.68 8.28
C SER A 45 11.73 -7.68 8.54
N TRP A 46 10.96 -7.32 7.52
CA TRP A 46 9.51 -7.34 7.55
C TRP A 46 8.94 -7.36 6.13
N LEU A 47 7.87 -8.11 5.92
CA LEU A 47 7.12 -8.18 4.67
C LEU A 47 5.63 -7.91 4.95
N SER A 48 5.03 -6.99 4.20
CA SER A 48 3.61 -6.68 4.34
C SER A 48 2.72 -7.90 4.03
N PRO A 49 1.66 -8.17 4.82
CA PRO A 49 0.72 -9.25 4.52
C PRO A 49 0.03 -9.07 3.17
N ARG A 50 -0.15 -10.17 2.44
CA ARG A 50 -0.81 -10.19 1.13
C ARG A 50 -2.27 -9.72 1.19
N VAL A 51 -3.00 -10.16 2.20
CA VAL A 51 -4.36 -9.68 2.52
C VAL A 51 -4.29 -8.99 3.88
N GLY A 52 -4.93 -7.83 4.01
CA GLY A 52 -4.87 -7.04 5.24
C GLY A 52 -3.76 -5.99 5.29
N GLY A 53 -2.85 -5.97 4.29
CA GLY A 53 -1.76 -4.99 4.19
C GLY A 53 -2.17 -3.66 3.54
N VAL A 54 -1.68 -3.42 2.32
CA VAL A 54 -1.83 -2.12 1.65
C VAL A 54 -3.29 -1.80 1.27
N GLY A 55 -4.08 -2.82 0.85
CA GLY A 55 -5.46 -2.62 0.40
C GLY A 55 -6.39 -1.93 1.42
N PRO A 56 -6.48 -2.41 2.68
CA PRO A 56 -7.22 -1.71 3.73
C PRO A 56 -6.74 -0.28 3.99
N MET A 57 -5.42 -0.04 3.93
CA MET A 57 -4.85 1.30 4.10
C MET A 57 -5.32 2.26 3.01
N THR A 58 -5.49 1.82 1.77
CA THR A 58 -6.03 2.67 0.69
C THR A 58 -7.40 3.24 1.05
N ARG A 59 -8.31 2.42 1.58
CA ARG A 59 -9.64 2.88 2.00
C ARG A 59 -9.57 3.80 3.22
N ALA A 60 -8.74 3.47 4.19
CA ALA A 60 -8.53 4.32 5.36
C ALA A 60 -8.01 5.71 4.97
N MET A 61 -7.02 5.76 4.06
CA MET A 61 -6.44 7.01 3.59
C MET A 61 -7.40 7.81 2.72
N LEU A 62 -8.25 7.16 1.91
CA LEU A 62 -9.33 7.86 1.20
C LEU A 62 -10.23 8.61 2.19
N LEU A 63 -10.72 7.93 3.23
CA LEU A 63 -11.60 8.54 4.22
C LEU A 63 -10.89 9.65 5.00
N ALA A 64 -9.65 9.41 5.46
CA ALA A 64 -8.86 10.42 6.17
C ALA A 64 -8.66 11.67 5.31
N ASN A 65 -8.33 11.49 4.02
CA ASN A 65 -8.17 12.60 3.09
C ASN A 65 -9.48 13.35 2.84
N THR A 66 -10.61 12.66 2.76
CA THR A 66 -11.94 13.28 2.65
C THR A 66 -12.28 14.14 3.86
N VAL A 67 -12.05 13.63 5.08
CA VAL A 67 -12.30 14.38 6.32
C VAL A 67 -11.41 15.62 6.37
N ALA A 68 -10.11 15.47 6.13
CA ALA A 68 -9.17 16.58 6.14
C ALA A 68 -9.51 17.64 5.07
N ALA A 69 -10.06 17.24 3.91
CA ALA A 69 -10.52 18.18 2.89
C ALA A 69 -11.77 18.94 3.33
N ALA A 70 -12.71 18.29 4.03
CA ALA A 70 -13.90 18.94 4.57
C ALA A 70 -13.53 19.97 5.64
N GLU A 71 -12.64 19.61 6.58
CA GLU A 71 -12.14 20.51 7.64
C GLU A 71 -11.45 21.76 7.05
N ARG A 72 -10.57 21.57 6.05
CA ARG A 72 -9.93 22.70 5.35
C ARG A 72 -10.94 23.59 4.63
N SER A 73 -11.98 23.00 4.04
CA SER A 73 -13.03 23.75 3.34
C SER A 73 -13.86 24.59 4.31
N THR A 74 -14.11 24.08 5.52
CA THR A 74 -14.81 24.83 6.57
C THR A 74 -13.95 25.92 7.18
N ASP A 75 -12.64 25.70 7.35
CA ASP A 75 -11.71 26.74 7.83
C ASP A 75 -11.53 27.87 6.81
N ALA A 76 -11.44 27.53 5.51
CA ALA A 76 -11.37 28.51 4.43
C ALA A 76 -12.67 29.33 4.32
N ALA A 77 -13.83 28.67 4.44
CA ALA A 77 -15.14 29.33 4.47
C ALA A 77 -15.31 30.22 5.71
N ALA A 78 -14.80 29.80 6.88
CA ALA A 78 -14.81 30.59 8.11
C ALA A 78 -13.91 31.83 8.04
N LEU A 79 -12.84 31.78 7.25
CA LEU A 79 -11.93 32.91 6.97
C LEU A 79 -12.41 33.81 5.81
N GLY A 80 -13.56 33.51 5.20
CA GLY A 80 -14.13 34.31 4.11
C GLY A 80 -13.35 34.25 2.79
N ILE A 81 -12.49 33.25 2.61
CA ILE A 81 -11.74 33.05 1.36
C ILE A 81 -12.60 32.19 0.42
N PRO A 82 -13.06 32.72 -0.73
CA PRO A 82 -13.87 31.93 -1.66
C PRO A 82 -13.02 30.81 -2.29
N LEU A 83 -13.61 29.62 -2.37
CA LEU A 83 -13.09 28.47 -3.14
C LEU A 83 -13.25 28.69 -4.64
#